data_AF-A0A8J7I7Q1-F1
#
_entry.id   AF-A0A8J7I7Q1-F1
#
_cell.length_a   1.000
_cell.length_b   1.000
_cell.length_c   1.000
_cell.angle_alpha   90.00
_cell.angle_beta   90.00
_cell.angle_gamma   90.00
#
_symmetry.space_group_name_H-M   'P 1'
#
loop_
_entity.id
_entity.type
_entity.pdbx_description
1 polymer ?
#
loop_
_entity_poly.entity_id
_entity_poly.type
_entity_poly.pdbx_seq_one_letter_code
_entity_poly.pdbx_strand_id
1 'polypeptide(L)'
;MRHHQRRCTGRQVASSSVVIRGTVQLASAIATAIHSFTSQDLAQVCVQTWQQLHSDLRQHQLTRIEQLRFRRNPQAYLTTLEKLLV
;
A
#
# COMPACT_ATOMS: atom_id res chain seq x y z
N MET A 1 20.24 6.31 6.15
CA MET A 1 19.41 5.18 6.61
C MET A 1 19.52 3.88 5.78
N ARG A 2 19.69 3.91 4.45
CA ARG A 2 19.79 2.68 3.62
C ARG A 2 21.05 1.81 3.87
N HIS A 3 22.18 2.42 4.26
CA HIS A 3 23.46 1.71 4.43
C HIS A 3 23.46 0.73 5.63
N HIS A 4 23.04 1.19 6.82
CA HIS A 4 23.03 0.36 8.04
C HIS A 4 22.07 -0.83 7.93
N GLN A 5 20.91 -0.62 7.32
CA GLN A 5 19.89 -1.67 7.19
C GLN A 5 20.36 -2.85 6.34
N ARG A 6 21.18 -2.60 5.30
CA ARG A 6 21.81 -3.65 4.47
C ARG A 6 22.78 -4.52 5.26
N ARG A 7 23.59 -3.92 6.14
CA ARG A 7 24.55 -4.64 6.99
C ARG A 7 23.85 -5.54 8.02
N CYS A 8 22.78 -5.06 8.63
CA CYS A 8 22.07 -5.81 9.67
C CYS A 8 21.19 -6.93 9.12
N THR A 9 20.64 -6.80 7.90
CA THR A 9 19.63 -7.74 7.37
C THR A 9 20.06 -8.49 6.11
N GLY A 10 21.16 -8.12 5.48
CA GLY A 10 21.62 -8.70 4.21
C GLY A 10 20.74 -8.42 2.99
N ARG A 11 19.59 -7.73 3.15
CA ARG A 11 18.66 -7.43 2.05
C ARG A 11 18.99 -6.10 1.40
N GLN A 12 19.15 -6.10 0.07
CA GLN A 12 19.42 -4.91 -0.75
C GLN A 12 18.20 -3.96 -0.85
N VAL A 13 17.01 -4.53 -0.71
CA VAL A 13 15.71 -3.85 -0.71
C VAL A 13 15.31 -3.58 0.75
N ALA A 14 14.68 -2.42 1.01
CA ALA A 14 14.10 -2.15 2.32
C ALA A 14 13.20 -3.32 2.74
N SER A 15 13.25 -3.68 4.02
CA SER A 15 12.40 -4.75 4.56
C SER A 15 10.94 -4.49 4.16
N SER A 16 10.20 -5.53 3.78
CA SER A 16 8.76 -5.43 3.49
C SER A 16 8.02 -4.82 4.68
N SER A 17 8.48 -5.07 5.91
CA SER A 17 7.96 -4.37 7.09
C SER A 17 8.19 -2.86 7.04
N VAL A 18 9.31 -2.36 6.51
CA VAL A 18 9.59 -0.91 6.36
C VAL A 18 8.89 -0.29 5.14
N VAL A 19 8.62 -1.07 4.10
CA VAL A 19 7.86 -0.58 2.93
C VAL A 19 6.36 -0.53 3.21
N ILE A 20 5.82 -1.51 3.94
CA ILE A 20 4.40 -1.58 4.35
C ILE A 20 4.15 -0.67 5.55
N ARG A 21 5.09 -0.58 6.50
CA ARG A 21 5.08 0.41 7.60
C ARG A 21 5.79 1.70 7.20
N GLY A 22 5.53 2.15 5.97
CA GLY A 22 6.25 3.19 5.23
C GLY A 22 6.39 4.53 5.96
N THR A 23 6.99 5.51 5.29
CA THR A 23 7.14 6.91 5.74
C THR A 23 5.95 7.46 6.54
N VAL A 24 4.73 7.05 6.18
CA VAL A 24 3.48 7.38 6.89
C VAL A 24 3.43 6.83 8.33
N GLN A 25 3.89 5.61 8.61
CA GLN A 25 3.94 5.08 9.97
C GLN A 25 5.00 5.80 10.82
N LEU A 26 6.13 6.17 10.22
CA LEU A 26 7.15 6.96 10.92
C LEU A 26 6.63 8.38 11.21
N ALA A 27 6.02 9.03 10.22
CA ALA A 27 5.42 10.35 10.37
C ALA A 27 4.28 10.34 11.40
N SER A 28 3.40 9.34 11.36
CA SER A 28 2.32 9.19 12.36
C SER A 28 2.87 8.87 13.74
N ALA A 29 3.86 7.97 13.88
CA ALA A 29 4.47 7.68 15.17
C ALA A 29 5.11 8.92 15.81
N ILE A 30 5.86 9.72 15.02
CA ILE A 30 6.41 10.99 15.47
C ILE A 30 5.29 11.97 15.83
N ALA A 31 4.29 12.13 14.96
CA ALA A 31 3.17 13.03 15.19
C ALA A 31 2.42 12.66 16.49
N THR A 32 2.13 11.38 16.70
CA THR A 32 1.44 10.89 17.91
C THR A 32 2.31 10.94 19.16
N ALA A 33 3.63 10.89 19.02
CA ALA A 33 4.55 11.05 20.14
C ALA A 33 4.66 12.52 20.59
N ILE A 34 4.53 13.46 19.65
CA ILE A 34 4.56 14.90 19.92
C ILE A 34 3.19 15.41 20.39
N HIS A 35 2.10 14.83 19.87
CA HIS A 35 0.76 15.30 20.12
C HIS A 35 -0.23 14.14 20.29
N SER A 36 -1.05 14.21 21.33
CA SER A 36 -2.18 13.30 21.52
C SER A 36 -3.37 13.82 20.72
N PHE A 37 -3.68 13.17 19.61
CA PHE A 37 -4.83 13.50 18.78
C PHE A 37 -6.12 13.05 19.44
N THR A 38 -7.08 13.97 19.58
CA THR A 38 -8.45 13.65 19.97
C THR A 38 -9.26 13.17 18.77
N SER A 39 -10.43 12.56 19.01
CA SER A 39 -11.34 12.17 17.92
C SER A 39 -11.77 13.35 17.05
N GLN A 40 -11.87 14.54 17.63
CA GLN A 40 -12.26 15.75 16.92
C GLN A 40 -11.15 16.24 15.97
N ASP A 41 -9.88 16.07 16.36
CA ASP A 41 -8.73 16.43 15.52
C ASP A 41 -8.66 15.53 14.28
N LEU A 42 -9.01 14.24 14.42
CA LEU A 42 -9.06 13.28 13.33
C LEU A 42 -10.31 13.44 12.45
N ALA A 43 -11.39 13.98 13.00
CA ALA A 43 -12.65 14.21 12.29
C ALA A 43 -12.58 15.36 11.26
N GLN A 44 -11.53 16.19 11.31
CA GLN A 44 -11.31 17.27 10.33
C GLN A 44 -10.89 16.76 8.93
N VAL A 45 -10.60 15.46 8.80
CA VAL A 45 -10.30 14.87 7.50
C VAL A 45 -11.59 14.81 6.67
N CYS A 46 -11.60 15.52 5.54
CA CYS A 46 -12.71 15.46 4.60
C CYS A 46 -12.92 14.01 4.12
N VAL A 47 -14.07 13.43 4.46
CA VAL A 47 -14.39 12.02 4.14
C VAL A 47 -14.34 11.77 2.64
N GLN A 48 -14.75 12.76 1.83
CA GLN A 48 -14.77 12.66 0.37
C GLN A 48 -13.35 12.57 -0.20
N THR A 49 -12.41 13.40 0.29
CA THR A 49 -11.01 13.35 -0.18
C THR A 49 -10.33 12.05 0.26
N TRP A 50 -10.65 11.55 1.46
CA TRP A 50 -10.17 10.26 1.92
C TRP A 50 -10.69 9.10 1.04
N GLN A 51 -11.98 9.11 0.71
CA GLN A 51 -12.57 8.09 -0.16
C GLN A 51 -11.97 8.11 -1.57
N GLN A 52 -11.76 9.30 -2.14
CA GLN A 52 -11.11 9.47 -3.46
C GLN A 52 -9.67 8.93 -3.45
N LEU A 53 -8.86 9.32 -2.46
CA LEU A 53 -7.51 8.79 -2.32
C LEU A 53 -7.53 7.25 -2.20
N HIS A 54 -8.47 6.72 -1.43
CA HIS A 54 -8.59 5.28 -1.24
C HIS A 54 -9.06 4.56 -2.51
N SER A 55 -9.91 5.17 -3.35
CA SER A 55 -10.29 4.58 -4.65
C SER A 55 -9.11 4.54 -5.61
N ASP A 56 -8.32 5.60 -5.68
CA ASP A 56 -7.17 5.69 -6.59
C ASP A 56 -6.12 4.63 -6.24
N LEU A 57 -5.78 4.52 -4.94
CA LEU A 57 -4.87 3.51 -4.44
C LEU A 57 -5.39 2.09 -4.69
N ARG A 58 -6.70 1.87 -4.51
CA ARG A 58 -7.34 0.58 -4.80
C ARG A 58 -7.23 0.24 -6.28
N GLN A 59 -7.43 1.19 -7.18
CA GLN A 59 -7.29 0.96 -8.62
C GLN A 59 -5.87 0.52 -8.97
N HIS A 60 -4.84 1.19 -8.43
CA HIS A 60 -3.45 0.78 -8.64
C HIS A 60 -3.15 -0.62 -8.08
N GLN A 61 -3.70 -0.94 -6.90
CA GLN A 61 -3.55 -2.26 -6.30
C GLN A 61 -4.19 -3.34 -7.17
N LEU A 62 -5.42 -3.13 -7.63
CA LEU A 62 -6.13 -4.06 -8.51
C LEU A 62 -5.36 -4.30 -9.80
N THR A 63 -4.90 -3.25 -10.47
CA THR A 63 -4.09 -3.38 -11.69
C THR A 63 -2.83 -4.21 -11.45
N ARG A 64 -2.15 -4.02 -10.33
CA ARG A 64 -0.97 -4.84 -9.97
C ARG A 64 -1.34 -6.30 -9.74
N ILE A 65 -2.46 -6.56 -9.06
CA ILE A 65 -2.95 -7.92 -8.83
C ILE A 65 -3.28 -8.61 -10.15
N GLU A 66 -3.98 -7.94 -11.07
CA GLU A 66 -4.31 -8.51 -12.38
C GLU A 66 -3.06 -8.80 -13.21
N GLN A 67 -2.09 -7.87 -13.24
CA GLN A 67 -0.79 -8.12 -13.89
C GLN A 67 -0.06 -9.34 -13.30
N LEU A 68 -0.08 -9.49 -11.96
CA LEU A 68 0.53 -10.64 -11.29
C LEU A 68 -0.21 -11.94 -11.60
N ARG A 69 -1.55 -11.92 -11.64
CA ARG A 69 -2.38 -13.07 -12.02
C ARG A 69 -2.06 -13.54 -13.44
N PHE A 70 -2.03 -12.59 -14.39
CA PHE A 70 -1.66 -12.87 -15.78
C PHE A 70 -0.25 -13.47 -15.88
N ARG A 71 0.75 -12.86 -15.24
CA ARG A 71 2.14 -13.36 -15.26
C ARG A 71 2.29 -14.73 -14.62
N ARG A 72 1.47 -15.05 -13.62
CA ARG A 72 1.51 -16.35 -12.93
C ARG A 72 0.95 -17.48 -13.78
N ASN A 73 -0.17 -17.26 -14.46
CA ASN A 73 -0.74 -18.24 -15.38
C ASN A 73 -1.59 -17.52 -16.45
N PRO A 74 -1.02 -17.26 -17.63
CA PRO A 74 -1.73 -16.50 -18.66
C PRO A 74 -2.93 -17.25 -19.23
N GLN A 75 -2.84 -18.58 -19.38
CA GLN A 75 -3.93 -19.39 -19.95
C GLN A 75 -5.17 -19.42 -19.04
N ALA A 76 -4.97 -19.64 -17.75
CA ALA A 76 -6.06 -19.63 -16.77
C ALA A 76 -6.69 -18.23 -16.66
N TYR A 77 -5.89 -17.18 -16.77
CA TYR A 77 -6.36 -15.80 -16.75
C TYR A 77 -7.24 -15.50 -17.97
N LEU A 78 -6.77 -15.80 -19.18
CA LEU A 78 -7.52 -15.56 -20.42
C LEU A 78 -8.83 -16.36 -20.47
N THR A 79 -8.79 -17.65 -20.12
CA THR A 79 -10.01 -18.48 -20.06
C THR A 79 -11.03 -17.97 -19.05
N THR A 80 -10.58 -17.34 -17.96
CA THR A 80 -11.49 -16.69 -16.99
C THR A 80 -12.11 -15.43 -17.58
N LEU A 81 -11.34 -14.61 -18.30
CA LEU A 81 -11.85 -13.42 -18.98
C LEU A 81 -12.84 -13.77 -20.09
N GLU A 82 -12.54 -14.79 -20.90
CA GLU A 82 -13.44 -15.27 -21.96
C GLU A 82 -14.79 -15.70 -21.39
N LYS A 83 -14.81 -16.39 -20.24
CA LYS A 83 -16.06 -16.78 -19.55
C LYS A 83 -16.87 -15.60 -19.00
N LEU A 84 -16.23 -14.46 -18.71
CA LEU A 84 -16.93 -13.26 -18.22
C LEU A 84 -17.50 -12.41 -19.37
N LEU A 85 -17.01 -12.60 -20.59
CA LEU A 85 -17.41 -11.87 -21.79
C LEU A 85 -18.50 -12.58 -22.62
N VAL A 86 -18.72 -13.87 -22.37
CA VAL A 86 -19.78 -14.71 -22.96
C VAL A 86 -20.97 -14.78 -22.03
#